data_AF-A0A813PPE5-F1
#
_entry.id   AF-A0A813PPE5-F1
#
_cell.length_a   1.000
_cell.length_b   1.000
_cell.length_c   1.000
_cell.angle_alpha   90.00
_cell.angle_beta   90.00
_cell.angle_gamma   90.00
#
_symmetry.space_group_name_H-M   'P 1'
#
loop_
_entity.id
_entity.type
_entity.pdbx_description
1 polymer ?
#
loop_
_entity_poly.entity_id
_entity_poly.type
_entity_poly.pdbx_seq_one_letter_code
_entity_poly.pdbx_strand_id
1 'polypeptide(L)'
;MARRLTQKRSRNANAPKRGKTAWHLFFAEHREDVKKENPALNIHEIQKKISEMWQQCDEGTKSRYLKQQQNNQIEYEEKLAKYKEEQKNKRSQSKKKNNQGAQSNNNDANNVETNNE
;
A
#
# COMPACT_ATOMS: atom_id res chain seq x y z
N MET A 1 30.95 11.86 -2.91
CA MET A 1 30.17 10.63 -2.65
C MET A 1 28.76 10.79 -3.20
N ALA A 2 28.43 10.15 -4.32
CA ALA A 2 27.09 10.22 -4.89
C ALA A 2 26.08 9.47 -3.99
N ARG A 3 25.06 10.17 -3.48
CA ARG A 3 23.93 9.52 -2.80
C ARG A 3 23.27 8.59 -3.82
N ARG A 4 23.32 7.29 -3.56
CA ARG A 4 22.64 6.27 -4.36
C ARG A 4 21.15 6.60 -4.35
N LEU A 5 20.64 7.22 -5.42
CA LEU A 5 19.20 7.37 -5.67
C LEU A 5 18.67 5.97 -5.90
N THR A 6 18.35 5.27 -4.82
CA THR A 6 17.63 4.00 -4.91
C THR A 6 16.30 4.35 -5.55
N GLN A 7 16.14 3.95 -6.82
CA GLN A 7 14.83 3.84 -7.46
C GLN A 7 13.87 3.33 -6.39
N LYS A 8 12.90 4.16 -5.99
CA LYS A 8 11.77 3.70 -5.20
C LYS A 8 11.22 2.53 -6.00
N ARG A 9 11.55 1.29 -5.60
CA ARG A 9 10.84 0.10 -6.05
C ARG A 9 9.39 0.49 -5.82
N SER A 10 8.64 0.68 -6.90
CA SER A 10 7.22 0.94 -6.86
C SER A 10 6.62 -0.32 -6.26
N ARG A 11 6.66 -0.41 -4.93
CA ARG A 11 6.10 -1.51 -4.17
C ARG A 11 4.62 -1.32 -4.33
N ASN A 12 4.11 -1.85 -5.44
CA ASN A 12 2.78 -1.72 -6.03
C ASN A 12 1.98 -0.53 -5.50
N ALA A 13 1.72 0.48 -6.32
CA ALA A 13 0.90 1.64 -5.94
C ALA A 13 -0.44 1.27 -5.26
N ASN A 14 -0.93 0.05 -5.50
CA ASN A 14 -2.17 -0.50 -4.94
C ASN A 14 -2.00 -1.30 -3.64
N ALA A 15 -0.78 -1.49 -3.13
CA ALA A 15 -0.56 -2.20 -1.88
C ALA A 15 -1.02 -1.33 -0.69
N PRO A 16 -1.77 -1.88 0.28
CA PRO A 16 -2.22 -1.11 1.42
C PRO A 16 -1.03 -0.57 2.21
N LYS A 17 -1.12 0.69 2.65
CA LYS A 17 -0.13 1.34 3.51
C LYS A 17 -0.33 0.84 4.94
N ARG A 18 0.78 0.57 5.65
CA ARG A 18 0.74 0.14 7.05
C ARG A 18 -0.09 1.09 7.91
N GLY A 19 -0.87 0.53 8.83
CA GLY A 19 -1.61 1.29 9.83
C GLY A 19 -0.68 2.20 10.66
N LYS A 20 -1.21 3.33 11.12
CA LYS A 20 -0.46 4.28 11.96
C LYS A 20 -0.32 3.72 13.38
N THR A 21 0.86 3.85 13.98
CA THR A 21 1.07 3.50 15.39
C THR A 21 0.55 4.60 16.32
N ALA A 22 0.36 4.29 17.60
CA ALA A 22 -0.14 5.20 18.63
C ALA A 22 0.67 6.51 18.66
N TRP A 23 2.00 6.40 18.66
CA TRP A 23 2.88 7.57 18.61
C TRP A 23 2.70 8.40 17.33
N HIS A 24 2.53 7.78 16.16
CA HIS A 24 2.30 8.52 14.92
C HIS A 24 0.93 9.21 14.88
N LEU A 25 -0.08 8.65 15.54
CA LEU A 25 -1.39 9.28 15.70
C LEU A 25 -1.25 10.52 16.60
N PHE A 26 -0.61 10.37 17.76
CA PHE A 26 -0.32 11.46 18.68
C PHE A 26 0.51 12.57 18.02
N PHE A 27 1.57 12.20 17.30
CA PHE A 27 2.42 13.14 16.59
C PHE A 27 1.66 13.90 15.50
N ALA A 28 0.79 13.23 14.73
CA ALA A 28 0.02 13.90 13.68
C ALA A 28 -0.95 14.97 14.24
N GLU A 29 -1.52 14.73 15.42
CA GLU A 29 -2.42 15.68 16.10
C GLU A 29 -1.65 16.88 16.66
N HIS A 30 -0.52 16.64 17.33
CA HIS A 30 0.22 17.71 18.05
C HIS A 30 1.23 18.46 17.18
N ARG A 31 1.67 17.90 16.04
CA ARG A 31 2.67 18.52 15.18
C ARG A 31 2.21 19.87 14.65
N GLU A 32 0.96 19.99 14.22
CA GLU A 32 0.46 21.24 13.65
C GLU A 32 0.41 22.35 14.72
N ASP A 33 0.06 22.00 15.95
CA ASP A 33 0.02 22.96 17.06
C ASP A 33 1.43 23.39 17.47
N VAL A 34 2.35 22.44 17.67
CA VAL A 34 3.76 22.76 17.99
C VAL A 34 4.43 23.55 16.88
N LYS A 35 4.09 23.28 15.61
CA LYS A 35 4.60 24.02 14.45
C LYS A 35 4.03 25.44 14.38
N LYS A 36 2.75 25.65 14.73
CA LYS A 36 2.15 26.99 14.80
C LYS A 36 2.77 27.83 15.90
N GLU A 37 3.01 27.24 17.07
CA GLU A 37 3.69 27.91 18.18
C GLU A 37 5.16 28.20 17.86
N ASN A 38 5.81 27.31 17.11
CA ASN A 38 7.24 27.37 16.85
C ASN A 38 7.54 27.23 15.35
N PRO A 39 7.15 28.20 14.51
CA PRO A 39 7.28 28.09 13.05
C PRO A 39 8.74 28.13 12.59
N ALA A 40 9.66 28.61 13.42
CA ALA A 40 11.09 28.67 13.15
C ALA A 40 11.85 27.36 13.47
N LEU A 41 11.25 26.45 14.25
CA LEU A 41 11.90 25.21 14.65
C LEU A 41 11.93 24.19 13.51
N ASN A 42 13.01 23.42 13.47
CA ASN A 42 13.14 22.32 12.53
C ASN A 42 12.14 21.21 12.90
N ILE A 43 11.65 20.49 11.90
CA ILE A 43 10.76 19.33 12.07
C ILE A 43 11.36 18.30 13.05
N HIS A 44 12.68 18.15 13.07
CA HIS A 44 13.37 17.24 13.99
C HIS A 44 13.27 17.72 15.45
N GLU A 45 13.32 19.02 15.70
CA GLU A 45 13.18 19.60 17.05
C GLU A 45 11.73 19.49 17.53
N ILE A 46 10.77 19.75 16.63
CA ILE A 46 9.34 19.52 16.87
C ILE A 46 9.09 18.06 17.25
N GLN A 47 9.70 17.11 16.54
CA GLN A 47 9.58 15.69 16.85
C GLN A 47 10.17 15.32 18.21
N LYS A 48 11.30 15.91 18.60
CA LYS A 48 11.86 15.69 19.95
C LYS A 48 10.90 16.18 21.03
N LYS A 49 10.38 17.41 20.91
CA LYS A 49 9.41 17.99 21.85
C LYS A 49 8.17 17.10 22.01
N ILE A 50 7.60 16.63 20.89
CA ILE A 50 6.43 15.74 20.93
C ILE A 50 6.77 14.36 21.50
N SER A 51 7.99 13.86 21.29
CA SER A 51 8.42 12.59 21.87
C SER A 51 8.54 12.67 23.39
N GLU A 52 9.05 13.79 23.92
CA GLU A 52 9.10 14.06 25.35
C GLU A 52 7.68 14.17 25.94
N MET A 53 6.78 14.91 25.27
CA MET A 53 5.36 14.99 25.66
C MET A 53 4.72 13.60 25.72
N TRP A 54 4.96 12.74 24.73
CA TRP A 54 4.41 11.38 24.71
C TRP A 54 4.92 10.53 25.88
N GLN A 55 6.20 10.66 26.25
CA GLN A 55 6.73 9.93 27.42
C GLN A 55 6.06 10.40 28.71
N GLN A 56 5.81 11.69 28.83
CA GLN A 56 5.16 12.32 29.98
C GLN A 56 3.62 12.16 30.00
N CYS A 57 2.98 11.80 28.89
CA CYS A 57 1.54 11.59 28.85
C CYS A 57 1.07 10.48 29.79
N ASP A 58 -0.13 10.67 30.34
CA ASP A 58 -0.82 9.70 31.18
C ASP A 58 -1.11 8.39 30.46
N GLU A 59 -1.20 7.30 31.22
CA GLU A 59 -1.56 5.99 30.70
C GLU A 59 -2.94 5.98 30.04
N GLY A 60 -3.90 6.78 30.52
CA GLY A 60 -5.23 6.90 29.92
C GLY A 60 -5.16 7.44 28.48
N THR A 61 -4.38 8.50 28.28
CA THR A 61 -4.13 9.08 26.96
C THR A 61 -3.39 8.07 26.06
N LYS A 62 -2.33 7.44 26.58
CA LYS A 62 -1.61 6.39 25.85
C LYS A 62 -2.52 5.24 25.44
N SER A 63 -3.39 4.77 26.33
CA SER A 63 -4.36 3.69 26.11
C SER A 63 -5.36 4.02 24.99
N ARG A 64 -5.89 5.25 24.96
CA ARG A 64 -6.76 5.72 23.86
C ARG A 64 -6.07 5.57 22.50
N TYR A 65 -4.82 6.02 22.37
CA TYR A 65 -4.09 5.91 21.11
C TYR A 65 -3.65 4.47 20.79
N LEU A 66 -3.36 3.64 21.79
CA LEU A 66 -3.10 2.22 21.60
C LEU A 66 -4.33 1.48 21.06
N LYS A 67 -5.53 1.79 21.56
CA LYS A 67 -6.79 1.26 21.01
C LYS A 67 -6.99 1.69 19.55
N GLN A 68 -6.73 2.96 19.24
CA GLN A 68 -6.77 3.42 17.84
C GLN A 68 -5.73 2.73 16.96
N GLN A 69 -4.52 2.48 17.47
CA GLN A 69 -3.50 1.71 16.77
C GLN A 69 -3.97 0.29 16.49
N GLN A 70 -4.59 -0.39 17.45
CA GLN A 70 -5.14 -1.74 17.26
C GLN A 70 -6.18 -1.76 16.15
N ASN A 71 -7.13 -0.82 16.16
CA ASN A 71 -8.13 -0.70 15.10
C ASN A 71 -7.47 -0.48 13.72
N ASN A 72 -6.50 0.43 13.64
CA ASN A 72 -5.75 0.68 12.40
C ASN A 72 -4.97 -0.54 11.93
N GLN A 73 -4.47 -1.36 12.85
CA GLN A 73 -3.78 -2.59 12.53
C GLN A 73 -4.74 -3.63 11.96
N ILE A 74 -5.90 -3.82 12.59
CA ILE A 74 -6.96 -4.74 12.12
C ILE A 74 -7.39 -4.33 10.71
N GLU A 75 -7.72 -3.05 10.48
CA GLU A 75 -8.08 -2.57 9.15
C GLU A 75 -6.99 -2.79 8.11
N TYR A 76 -5.72 -2.60 8.50
CA TYR A 76 -4.59 -2.83 7.61
C TYR A 76 -4.46 -4.31 7.25
N GLU A 77 -4.64 -5.21 8.21
CA GLU A 77 -4.59 -6.65 8.01
C GLU A 77 -5.71 -7.12 7.08
N GLU A 78 -6.94 -6.63 7.25
CA GLU A 78 -8.06 -6.91 6.34
C GLU A 78 -7.80 -6.41 4.92
N LYS A 79 -7.33 -5.15 4.78
CA LYS A 79 -6.97 -4.58 3.47
C LYS A 79 -5.83 -5.36 2.82
N LEU A 80 -4.87 -5.83 3.61
CA LEU A 80 -3.74 -6.63 3.14
C LEU A 80 -4.19 -8.03 2.70
N ALA A 81 -5.13 -8.66 3.39
CA ALA A 81 -5.71 -9.94 3.00
C ALA A 81 -6.42 -9.82 1.64
N LYS A 82 -7.32 -8.84 1.50
CA LYS A 82 -8.00 -8.54 0.22
C LYS A 82 -7.03 -8.26 -0.91
N TYR A 83 -6.01 -7.43 -0.65
CA TYR A 83 -4.97 -7.15 -1.63
C TYR A 83 -4.22 -8.41 -2.07
N LYS A 84 -3.86 -9.30 -1.13
CA LYS A 84 -3.17 -10.56 -1.46
C LYS A 84 -4.04 -11.48 -2.33
N GLU A 85 -5.33 -11.58 -2.03
CA GLU A 85 -6.29 -12.35 -2.84
C GLU A 85 -6.43 -11.78 -4.25
N GLU A 86 -6.59 -10.46 -4.39
CA GLU A 86 -6.63 -9.80 -5.69
C GLU A 86 -5.36 -10.03 -6.51
N GLN A 87 -4.18 -9.97 -5.87
CA GLN A 87 -2.91 -10.24 -6.54
C GLN A 87 -2.83 -11.70 -7.04
N LYS A 88 -3.34 -12.66 -6.25
CA LYS A 88 -3.43 -14.06 -6.67
C LYS A 88 -4.36 -14.23 -7.88
N ASN A 89 -5.52 -13.57 -7.87
CA ASN A 89 -6.49 -13.62 -8.97
C ASN A 89 -5.94 -12.98 -10.26
N LYS A 90 -5.32 -11.79 -10.16
CA LYS A 90 -4.66 -11.10 -11.28
C LYS A 90 -3.55 -11.96 -11.91
N ARG A 91 -2.75 -12.65 -11.10
CA ARG A 91 -1.69 -13.57 -11.56
C ARG A 91 -2.23 -14.85 -12.21
N SER A 92 -3.45 -15.25 -11.89
CA SER A 92 -4.10 -16.45 -12.43
C SER A 92 -4.79 -16.17 -13.77
N GLN A 93 -5.41 -14.99 -13.92
CA GLN A 93 -6.04 -14.57 -15.18
C GLN A 93 -5.01 -14.27 -16.29
N SER A 94 -3.84 -13.73 -15.93
CA SER A 94 -2.73 -13.52 -16.87
C SER A 94 -2.14 -14.83 -17.41
N LYS A 95 -2.22 -15.95 -16.66
CA LYS A 95 -1.85 -17.28 -17.17
C LYS A 95 -2.87 -17.89 -18.14
N LYS A 96 -4.18 -17.64 -17.93
CA LYS A 96 -5.22 -18.14 -18.84
C LYS A 96 -5.20 -17.45 -20.21
N LYS A 97 -4.88 -16.15 -20.26
CA LYS A 97 -4.81 -15.38 -21.51
C LYS A 97 -3.66 -15.80 -22.43
N ASN A 98 -2.56 -16.32 -21.87
CA ASN A 98 -1.43 -16.83 -22.66
C ASN A 98 -1.66 -18.23 -23.25
N ASN A 99 -2.69 -18.97 -22.81
CA ASN A 99 -2.92 -20.35 -23.27
C ASN A 99 -4.08 -20.49 -24.28
N GLN A 100 -4.74 -19.38 -24.65
CA GLN A 100 -5.83 -19.36 -25.65
C GLN A 100 -5.41 -18.71 -26.98
N GLY A 101 -4.13 -18.38 -27.16
CA GLY A 101 -3.57 -17.82 -28.41
C GLY A 101 -2.90 -18.84 -29.34
N ALA A 102 -2.96 -20.13 -29.03
CA ALA A 102 -2.18 -21.17 -29.73
C ALA A 102 -3.02 -22.33 -30.31
N GLN A 103 -4.30 -22.10 -30.62
CA GLN A 103 -5.15 -23.08 -31.34
C GLN A 103 -6.14 -22.35 -32.25
N SER A 104 -5.68 -21.93 -33.43
CA SER A 104 -6.47 -21.98 -34.67
C SER A 104 -5.57 -21.50 -35.81
N ASN A 105 -4.81 -22.43 -36.39
CA ASN A 105 -4.42 -22.39 -37.79
C ASN A 105 -4.00 -23.82 -38.17
N ASN A 106 -4.45 -24.22 -39.35
CA ASN A 106 -4.29 -25.52 -40.00
C ASN A 106 -5.46 -26.48 -39.71
N ASN A 107 -6.42 -26.53 -40.64
CA ASN A 107 -6.38 -27.62 -41.61
C ASN A 107 -7.27 -27.38 -42.85
N ASP A 108 -6.74 -27.90 -43.95
CA ASP A 108 -7.38 -28.32 -45.20
C ASP A 108 -7.59 -27.32 -46.34
N ALA A 109 -6.52 -27.21 -47.14
CA ALA A 109 -6.62 -27.05 -48.59
C ALA A 109 -6.82 -28.42 -49.26
N ASN A 110 -7.72 -28.44 -50.25
CA ASN A 110 -8.02 -29.46 -51.28
C ASN A 110 -9.29 -30.30 -51.06
N ASN A 111 -10.35 -30.01 -51.83
CA ASN A 111 -10.76 -30.86 -52.97
C ASN A 111 -11.94 -30.24 -53.78
N VAL A 112 -11.64 -29.81 -55.02
CA VAL A 112 -12.35 -30.08 -56.30
C VAL A 112 -13.88 -29.89 -56.43
N GLU A 113 -14.24 -28.85 -57.22
CA GLU A 113 -15.03 -28.90 -58.48
C GLU A 113 -16.49 -29.43 -58.48
N THR A 114 -17.46 -28.61 -58.91
CA THR A 114 -18.38 -28.87 -60.07
C THR A 114 -19.58 -27.89 -60.13
N ASN A 115 -20.11 -27.78 -61.35
CA ASN A 115 -20.93 -26.73 -61.99
C ASN A 115 -22.43 -26.60 -61.59
N ASN A 116 -23.05 -25.59 -62.24
CA ASN A 116 -24.46 -25.23 -62.46
C ASN A 116 -24.94 -24.07 -61.58
N GLU A 117 -25.41 -22.94 -62.13
CA GLU A 117 -26.22 -22.75 -63.35
C GLU A 117 -25.85 -21.46 -64.12
#